data_AF-A0A349W817-F1
#
_entry.id   AF-A0A349W817-F1
#
_cell.length_a   1.000
_cell.length_b   1.000
_cell.length_c   1.000
_cell.angle_alpha   90.00
_cell.angle_beta   90.00
_cell.angle_gamma   90.00
#
_symmetry.space_group_name_H-M   'P 1'
#
loop_
_entity.id
_entity.type
_entity.pdbx_description
1 polymer ?
#
loop_
_entity_poly.entity_id
_entity_poly.type
_entity_poly.pdbx_seq_one_letter_code
_entity_poly.pdbx_strand_id
1 'polypeptide(L)' 'RVLYMATLTAARYNPVIRAFYERLRAAGKLPKVALVACMRKLLTTLNAMVRTGKPWDPSLHSA' A
#
# COMPACT_ATOMS: atom_id res chain seq x y z
N ARG A 1 1.68 -14.92 -4.69
CA ARG A 1 3.07 -14.43 -4.94
C ARG A 1 3.09 -13.07 -5.65
N VAL A 2 2.24 -12.85 -6.66
CA VAL A 2 2.15 -11.57 -7.40
C VAL A 2 1.96 -10.35 -6.49
N LEU A 3 1.05 -10.43 -5.51
CA LEU A 3 0.77 -9.30 -4.60
C LEU A 3 2.01 -8.89 -3.77
N TYR A 4 2.90 -9.82 -3.45
CA TYR A 4 4.11 -9.51 -2.68
C TYR A 4 5.09 -8.68 -3.53
N MET A 5 5.32 -9.11 -4.78
CA MET A 5 6.16 -8.37 -5.73
C MET A 5 5.54 -7.02 -6.11
N ALA A 6 4.21 -6.98 -6.32
CA ALA A 6 3.49 -5.74 -6.57
C ALA A 6 3.62 -4.76 -5.39
N THR A 7 3.54 -5.25 -4.15
CA THR A 7 3.70 -4.41 -2.96
C THR A 7 5.14 -3.93 -2.77
N LEU A 8 6.14 -4.73 -3.14
CA LEU A 8 7.55 -4.29 -3.15
C LEU A 8 7.80 -3.17 -4.17
N THR A 9 7.14 -3.22 -5.33
CA THR A 9 7.21 -2.14 -6.32
C THR A 9 6.42 -0.92 -5.82
N ALA A 10 5.22 -1.11 -5.27
CA ALA A 10 4.40 -0.04 -4.73
C ALA A 10 5.09 0.67 -3.55
N ALA A 11 5.76 -0.05 -2.65
CA ALA A 11 6.51 0.56 -1.56
C ALA A 11 7.70 1.42 -2.03
N ARG A 12 8.21 1.17 -3.25
CA ARG A 12 9.32 1.96 -3.83
C ARG A 12 8.84 3.16 -4.63
N TYR A 13 7.82 2.99 -5.47
CA TYR A 13 7.37 4.02 -6.42
C TYR A 13 6.12 4.77 -5.98
N ASN A 14 5.29 4.19 -5.11
CA ASN A 14 4.06 4.83 -4.66
C ASN A 14 4.31 5.54 -3.31
N PRO A 15 4.32 6.88 -3.27
CA PRO A 15 4.64 7.63 -2.05
C PRO A 15 3.64 7.37 -0.91
N VAL A 16 2.38 7.04 -1.24
CA VAL A 16 1.35 6.72 -0.24
C VAL A 16 1.65 5.41 0.47
N ILE A 17 2.05 4.38 -0.29
CA ILE A 17 2.38 3.07 0.27
C ILE A 17 3.72 3.13 1.00
N ARG A 18 4.69 3.90 0.47
CA ARG A 18 5.97 4.15 1.15
C ARG A 18 5.78 4.82 2.50
N ALA A 19 5.02 5.93 2.56
CA ALA A 19 4.74 6.63 3.81
C ALA A 19 4.03 5.73 4.83
N PHE A 20 3.08 4.89 4.37
CA PHE A 20 2.42 3.91 5.23
C PHE A 20 3.39 2.85 5.76
N TYR A 21 4.28 2.34 4.91
CA TYR A 21 5.32 1.38 5.30
C TYR A 21 6.30 1.99 6.32
N GLU A 22 6.78 3.22 6.07
CA GLU A 22 7.67 3.95 6.97
C GLU A 22 7.02 4.22 8.32
N ARG A 23 5.75 4.63 8.35
CA ARG A 23 4.99 4.81 9.60
C ARG A 23 4.90 3.53 10.42
N LEU A 24 4.67 2.39 9.76
CA LEU A 24 4.63 1.09 10.43
C LEU A 24 6.01 0.66 10.95
N ARG A 25 7.09 0.98 10.22
CA ARG A 25 8.46 0.75 10.68
C ARG A 25 8.83 1.66 11.87
N ALA A 26 8.44 2.92 11.82
CA ALA A 26 8.63 3.88 12.91
C ALA A 26 7.88 3.45 14.18
N ALA A 27 6.72 2.81 14.03
CA ALA A 27 5.98 2.19 15.13
C ALA A 27 6.62 0.88 15.65
N GLY A 28 7.84 0.53 15.23
CA GLY A 28 8.58 -0.65 15.71
C GLY A 28 8.14 -1.98 15.11
N LYS A 29 7.28 -2.00 14.09
CA LYS A 29 6.82 -3.26 13.50
C LYS A 29 7.91 -3.92 12.64
N LEU A 30 7.96 -5.25 12.71
CA LEU A 30 8.84 -6.06 11.87
C LEU A 30 8.59 -5.79 10.37
N PRO A 31 9.64 -5.72 9.53
CA PRO A 31 9.51 -5.41 8.10
C PRO A 31 8.52 -6.30 7.35
N LYS A 32 8.47 -7.60 7.68
CA LYS A 32 7.51 -8.55 7.09
C LYS A 32 6.06 -8.20 7.44
N VAL A 33 5.78 -7.79 8.68
CA VAL A 33 4.44 -7.40 9.13
C VAL A 33 4.01 -6.09 8.46
N ALA A 34 4.94 -5.14 8.34
CA ALA A 34 4.70 -3.89 7.63
C ALA A 34 4.37 -4.14 6.14
N LEU A 35 5.08 -5.08 5.49
CA LEU A 35 4.79 -5.50 4.12
C LEU A 35 3.40 -6.14 3.98
N VAL A 36 3.01 -7.05 4.88
CA VAL A 36 1.67 -7.67 4.86
C VAL A 36 0.56 -6.63 5.04
N ALA A 37 0.76 -5.64 5.91
CA ALA A 37 -0.19 -4.54 6.05
C ALA A 37 -0.27 -3.68 4.78
N CYS A 38 0.85 -3.41 4.11
CA CYS A 38 0.89 -2.71 2.82
C CYS A 38 0.17 -3.51 1.73
N MET A 39 0.32 -4.84 1.70
CA MET A 39 -0.38 -5.73 0.76
C MET A 39 -1.89 -5.60 0.91
N ARG A 40 -2.40 -5.59 2.16
CA ARG A 40 -3.84 -5.40 2.42
C ARG A 40 -4.31 -4.02 1.96
N LYS A 41 -3.57 -2.95 2.27
CA LYS A 41 -3.90 -1.59 1.83
C LYS A 41 -3.98 -1.50 0.30
N LEU A 42 -2.98 -2.05 -0.39
CA LEU A 42 -2.93 -2.08 -1.86
C LEU A 42 -4.12 -2.83 -2.46
N LEU A 43 -4.43 -4.03 -1.95
CA LEU A 43 -5.54 -4.84 -2.45
C LEU A 43 -6.89 -4.14 -2.25
N THR A 44 -7.10 -3.51 -1.09
CA THR A 44 -8.32 -2.76 -0.81
C THR A 44 -8.49 -1.56 -1.74
N THR A 45 -7.41 -0.82 -2.02
CA THR A 45 -7.47 0.29 -2.99
C THR A 45 -7.79 -0.21 -4.39
N LEU A 46 -7.11 -1.26 -4.86
CA LEU A 46 -7.37 -1.84 -6.18
C LEU A 46 -8.82 -2.32 -6.30
N ASN A 47 -9.35 -2.97 -5.26
CA ASN A 47 -10.74 -3.40 -5.23
C ASN A 47 -11.71 -2.21 -5.29
N ALA A 48 -11.40 -1.11 -4.59
CA ALA A 48 -12.21 0.11 -4.66
C ALA A 48 -12.16 0.77 -6.06
N MET A 49 -10.99 0.78 -6.71
CA MET A 49 -10.81 1.28 -8.08
C MET A 49 -11.64 0.47 -9.08
N VAL A 50 -11.55 -0.86 -9.02
CA VAL A 50 -12.32 -1.75 -9.90
C VAL A 50 -13.82 -1.55 -9.69
N ARG A 51 -14.27 -1.45 -8.44
CA ARG A 51 -15.69 -1.26 -8.11
C ARG A 51 -16.24 0.09 -8.59
N THR A 52 -15.42 1.14 -8.56
CA THR A 52 -15.84 2.51 -8.91
C THR A 52 -15.53 2.88 -10.37
N GLY A 53 -14.76 2.06 -11.08
CA GLY A 53 -14.24 2.38 -12.42
C GLY A 53 -13.28 3.57 -12.44
N LYS A 54 -12.81 4.04 -11.27
CA LYS A 54 -11.96 5.22 -11.17
C LYS A 54 -10.48 4.83 -11.15
N PRO A 55 -9.61 5.57 -11.85
CA PRO A 55 -8.16 5.38 -11.77
C PRO A 55 -7.63 5.75 -10.38
N TRP A 56 -6.36 5.44 -10.13
CA TRP A 56 -5.70 5.74 -8.86
C TRP A 56 -5.72 7.25 -8.59
N ASP A 57 -6.22 7.63 -7.41
CA ASP A 57 -6.26 9.01 -6.97
C ASP A 57 -5.43 9.17 -5.67
N PRO A 58 -4.27 9.85 -5.73
CA PRO A 58 -3.44 10.10 -4.55
C PRO A 58 -4.14 10.90 -3.44
N SER A 59 -5.13 11.75 -3.78
CA SER A 59 -5.81 12.62 -2.81
C SER A 59 -6.69 11.86 -1.83
N LEU A 60 -7.17 10.67 -2.22
CA LEU A 60 -8.02 9.82 -1.38
C LEU A 60 -7.25 9.07 -0.28
N HIS A 61 -5.93 9.22 -0.24
CA HIS A 61 -5.06 8.40 0.60
C HIS A 61 -4.21 9.20 1.61
N SER A 62 -4.38 10.52 1.68
CA SER A 62 -3.82 11.39 2.72
C SER A 62 -4.66 11.30 3.99
N ALA A 63 -4.26 10.42 4.90
CA ALA A 63 -4.77 10.33 6.27
C ALA A 63 -3.63 10.04 7.25
#